data_AF-A0A401FQ40-F1
#
_entry.id   AF-A0A401FQ40-F1
#
_cell.length_a   1.000
_cell.length_b   1.000
_cell.length_c   1.000
_cell.angle_alpha   90.00
_cell.angle_beta   90.00
_cell.angle_gamma   90.00
#
_symmetry.space_group_name_H-M   'P 1'
#
loop_
_entity.id
_entity.type
_entity.pdbx_description
1 polymer ?
#
loop_
_entity_poly.entity_id
_entity_poly.type
_entity_poly.pdbx_seq_one_letter_code
_entity_poly.pdbx_strand_id
1 'polypeptide(L)'
;MDRKTLVLMLTEALLIVVLVVVIALDFNKAPAEKHVAASHDAVHEEAAQDAAVEEKTEVAEAPAAKEVAKAEIKEEAPEAEEVAEKEEVKKEVAEKAEKAAPAAAGKTEVADVIAMDNPTYAKHKKTIVQFTHKKHIEEYKLSCGECHHDEKAEPLKDLKMGDAVQGCIACHDKPGKAPKEVKDKAEKLTYHTNALHKNCIDCHKAHNKKNNTKAAPASCGQCHVKKK
;
A
#
# COMPACT_ATOMS: atom_id res chain seq x y z
N MET A 1 -58.42 -7.97 12.89
CA MET A 1 -57.50 -8.63 11.94
C MET A 1 -58.27 -9.66 11.15
N ASP A 2 -58.32 -9.45 9.85
CA ASP A 2 -58.94 -10.36 8.89
C ASP A 2 -58.08 -11.62 8.68
N ARG A 3 -58.76 -12.72 8.32
CA ARG A 3 -58.19 -14.07 8.24
C ARG A 3 -57.02 -14.15 7.26
N LYS A 4 -56.99 -13.31 6.22
CA LYS A 4 -55.90 -13.21 5.25
C LYS A 4 -54.66 -12.58 5.87
N THR A 5 -54.81 -11.48 6.61
CA THR A 5 -53.70 -10.84 7.33
C THR A 5 -53.10 -11.74 8.41
N LEU A 6 -53.93 -12.52 9.11
CA LEU A 6 -53.44 -13.50 10.09
C LEU A 6 -52.64 -14.63 9.44
N VAL A 7 -53.10 -15.16 8.29
CA VAL A 7 -52.38 -16.21 7.56
C VAL A 7 -51.04 -15.70 7.04
N LEU A 8 -50.99 -14.47 6.51
CA LEU A 8 -49.75 -13.87 6.01
C LEU A 8 -48.70 -13.70 7.13
N MET A 9 -49.11 -13.16 8.28
CA MET A 9 -48.26 -13.01 9.46
C MET A 9 -47.74 -14.37 9.97
N LEU A 10 -48.60 -15.40 10.01
CA LEU A 10 -48.19 -16.74 10.43
C LEU A 10 -47.22 -17.37 9.42
N THR A 11 -47.40 -17.15 8.12
CA THR A 11 -46.45 -17.65 7.11
C THR A 11 -45.09 -16.97 7.20
N GLU A 12 -45.04 -15.65 7.41
CA GLU A 12 -43.78 -14.93 7.60
C GLU A 12 -43.06 -15.36 8.89
N ALA A 13 -43.80 -15.51 10.00
CA ALA A 13 -43.23 -16.01 11.25
C ALA A 13 -42.64 -17.42 11.09
N LEU A 14 -43.32 -18.30 10.34
CA LEU A 14 -42.85 -19.66 10.08
C LEU A 14 -41.57 -19.65 9.23
N LEU A 15 -41.48 -18.79 8.21
CA LEU A 15 -40.27 -18.63 7.39
C LEU A 15 -39.08 -18.12 8.22
N ILE A 16 -39.31 -17.17 9.12
CA ILE A 16 -38.26 -16.65 10.02
C ILE A 16 -37.77 -17.75 10.96
N VAL A 17 -38.68 -18.54 11.54
CA VAL A 17 -38.31 -19.67 12.42
C VAL A 17 -37.50 -20.71 11.66
N VAL A 18 -37.89 -21.07 10.43
CA VAL A 18 -37.14 -22.01 9.59
C VAL A 18 -35.75 -21.48 9.28
N LEU A 19 -35.61 -20.20 8.94
CA LEU A 19 -34.32 -19.56 8.68
C LEU A 19 -33.39 -19.64 9.91
N VAL A 20 -33.92 -19.33 11.10
CA VAL A 20 -33.15 -19.37 12.35
C VAL A 20 -32.72 -20.80 12.67
N VAL A 21 -33.56 -21.81 12.45
CA VAL A 21 -33.22 -23.22 12.65
C VAL A 21 -32.11 -23.67 11.69
N VAL A 22 -32.19 -23.30 10.41
CA VAL A 22 -31.15 -23.62 9.42
C VAL A 22 -29.80 -23.03 9.83
N ILE A 23 -29.78 -21.75 10.19
CA ILE A 23 -28.57 -21.08 10.66
C ILE A 23 -28.01 -21.79 11.90
N ALA A 24 -28.85 -22.16 12.87
CA ALA A 24 -28.41 -22.86 14.07
C ALA A 24 -27.84 -24.26 13.79
N LEU A 25 -28.36 -24.98 12.81
CA LEU A 25 -27.83 -26.30 12.40
C LEU A 25 -26.46 -26.20 11.72
N ASP A 26 -26.21 -25.14 10.95
CA ASP A 26 -24.90 -24.88 10.35
C ASP A 26 -23.83 -24.54 11.42
N PHE A 27 -24.21 -23.87 12.51
CA PHE A 27 -23.29 -23.60 13.63
C PHE A 27 -22.98 -24.82 14.49
N ASN A 28 -23.82 -25.87 14.48
CA ASN A 28 -23.60 -27.08 15.28
C ASN A 28 -22.79 -28.16 14.53
N LYS A 29 -22.37 -27.88 13.29
CA LYS A 29 -21.50 -28.78 12.53
C LYS A 29 -20.04 -28.52 12.89
N ALA A 30 -19.56 -29.25 13.90
CA ALA A 30 -18.14 -29.28 14.26
C ALA A 30 -17.27 -29.61 13.02
N PRO A 31 -16.09 -28.98 12.86
CA PRO A 31 -15.18 -29.30 11.77
C PRO A 31 -14.67 -30.73 11.95
N ALA A 32 -14.86 -31.55 10.91
CA ALA A 32 -14.25 -32.87 10.84
C ALA A 32 -12.72 -32.72 10.87
N GLU A 33 -12.09 -33.24 11.93
CA GLU A 33 -10.65 -33.42 12.01
C GLU A 33 -10.18 -34.28 10.84
N LYS A 34 -9.38 -33.70 9.95
CA LYS A 34 -8.57 -34.48 9.02
C LYS A 34 -7.35 -34.98 9.79
N HIS A 35 -7.36 -36.26 10.10
CA HIS A 35 -6.17 -37.05 10.42
C HIS A 35 -5.07 -36.79 9.39
N VAL A 36 -3.94 -36.22 9.84
CA VAL A 36 -2.66 -36.35 9.15
C VAL A 36 -1.97 -37.56 9.76
N ALA A 37 -1.89 -38.63 8.96
CA ALA A 37 -1.11 -39.80 9.27
C ALA A 37 0.38 -39.43 9.35
N ALA A 38 0.98 -39.73 10.48
CA ALA A 38 2.42 -39.80 10.64
C ALA A 38 2.98 -40.92 9.76
N SER A 39 4.04 -40.61 9.00
CA SER A 39 5.05 -41.61 8.64
C SER A 39 6.38 -41.10 9.16
N HIS A 40 6.98 -41.93 10.01
CA HIS A 40 8.27 -41.77 10.63
C HIS A 40 9.38 -41.89 9.58
N ASP A 41 10.43 -41.07 9.71
CA ASP A 41 11.79 -41.57 9.63
C ASP A 41 12.66 -40.76 10.61
N ALA A 42 13.32 -41.50 11.51
CA ALA A 42 14.32 -41.01 12.45
C ALA A 42 15.55 -40.52 11.66
N VAL A 43 16.42 -39.62 12.12
CA VAL A 43 17.28 -39.66 13.31
C VAL A 43 18.01 -38.30 13.35
N HIS A 44 18.09 -37.64 14.51
CA HIS A 44 19.35 -37.46 15.24
C HIS A 44 19.08 -36.65 16.51
N GLU A 45 19.43 -37.27 17.62
CA GLU A 45 19.50 -36.71 18.96
C GLU A 45 20.93 -36.20 19.20
N GLU A 46 21.08 -34.95 19.64
CA GLU A 46 22.11 -34.66 20.65
C GLU A 46 21.62 -33.54 21.58
N ALA A 47 21.60 -33.89 22.86
CA ALA A 47 21.39 -33.04 24.03
C ALA A 47 22.56 -32.01 24.16
N ALA A 48 22.57 -30.98 24.99
CA ALA A 48 21.95 -30.79 26.29
C ALA A 48 22.10 -29.32 26.75
N GLN A 49 21.22 -28.96 27.69
CA GLN A 49 21.46 -28.13 28.90
C GLN A 49 21.56 -26.59 28.80
N ASP A 50 20.42 -25.96 29.12
CA ASP A 50 20.17 -25.19 30.37
C ASP A 50 21.30 -24.35 30.98
N ALA A 51 21.07 -23.03 31.09
CA ALA A 51 21.11 -22.31 32.36
C ALA A 51 20.76 -20.83 32.16
N ALA A 52 19.73 -20.38 32.88
CA ALA A 52 19.40 -18.98 33.10
C ALA A 52 20.27 -18.39 34.23
N VAL A 53 20.75 -17.15 34.08
CA VAL A 53 21.09 -16.25 35.19
C VAL A 53 20.77 -14.80 34.78
N GLU A 54 19.86 -14.17 35.52
CA GLU A 54 19.68 -12.71 35.63
C GLU A 54 20.75 -12.08 36.54
N GLU A 55 21.04 -10.79 36.34
CA GLU A 55 21.24 -9.69 37.34
C GLU A 55 22.23 -8.63 36.77
N LYS A 56 21.75 -7.42 36.38
CA LYS A 56 21.94 -6.08 37.03
C LYS A 56 23.43 -5.72 37.32
N THR A 57 23.99 -4.54 37.06
CA THR A 57 23.63 -3.12 37.21
C THR A 57 24.83 -2.31 36.64
N GLU A 58 24.64 -1.25 35.84
CA GLU A 58 24.75 0.19 36.21
C GLU A 58 26.13 0.86 35.92
N VAL A 59 26.08 1.85 35.01
CA VAL A 59 26.76 3.18 34.91
C VAL A 59 28.28 3.31 35.12
N ALA A 60 28.97 3.92 34.14
CA ALA A 60 29.90 5.03 34.36
C ALA A 60 30.22 5.83 33.07
N GLU A 61 30.42 7.12 33.29
CA GLU A 61 30.53 8.26 32.36
C GLU A 61 31.92 8.42 31.71
N ALA A 62 31.99 9.32 30.72
CA ALA A 62 33.16 9.75 29.93
C ALA A 62 34.21 10.54 30.77
N PRO A 63 35.38 10.97 30.21
CA PRO A 63 35.39 12.17 29.34
C PRO A 63 36.53 12.32 28.27
N ALA A 64 36.31 13.32 27.40
CA ALA A 64 37.26 14.31 26.84
C ALA A 64 38.29 13.98 25.72
N ALA A 65 37.93 14.40 24.49
CA ALA A 65 38.46 15.52 23.68
C ALA A 65 39.98 15.88 23.58
N LYS A 66 40.45 15.97 22.33
CA LYS A 66 41.33 16.99 21.68
C LYS A 66 41.44 16.60 20.18
N GLU A 67 41.05 17.34 19.13
CA GLU A 67 41.30 18.73 18.67
C GLU A 67 42.81 19.09 18.72
N VAL A 68 43.52 19.63 17.72
CA VAL A 68 43.30 20.40 16.48
C VAL A 68 44.61 20.22 15.66
N ALA A 69 44.72 20.28 14.33
CA ALA A 69 44.80 21.47 13.46
C ALA A 69 45.15 20.95 12.04
N LYS A 70 44.46 21.29 10.95
CA LYS A 70 44.28 22.58 10.26
C LYS A 70 45.57 23.09 9.58
N ALA A 71 45.58 23.03 8.25
CA ALA A 71 46.33 23.92 7.38
C ALA A 71 45.40 24.34 6.22
N GLU A 72 45.12 25.64 6.18
CA GLU A 72 44.44 26.37 5.11
C GLU A 72 45.42 26.76 4.00
N ILE A 73 44.89 27.18 2.84
CA ILE A 73 45.17 28.43 2.08
C ILE A 73 44.41 28.26 0.74
N LYS A 74 43.27 28.94 0.51
CA LYS A 74 43.06 30.31 -0.05
C LYS A 74 42.98 30.27 -1.60
N GLU A 75 41.78 30.32 -2.18
CA GLU A 75 41.04 31.50 -2.71
C GLU A 75 41.49 31.87 -4.13
N GLU A 76 40.60 31.75 -5.11
CA GLU A 76 40.13 32.87 -5.96
C GLU A 76 39.05 32.39 -6.95
N ALA A 77 38.03 33.22 -7.11
CA ALA A 77 37.00 33.14 -8.16
C ALA A 77 37.55 33.72 -9.49
N PRO A 78 36.81 33.58 -10.61
CA PRO A 78 35.92 34.69 -10.93
C PRO A 78 34.54 34.26 -11.46
N GLU A 79 33.66 35.26 -11.46
CA GLU A 79 32.28 35.30 -11.96
C GLU A 79 32.14 35.14 -13.47
N ALA A 80 30.91 34.78 -13.86
CA ALA A 80 30.13 35.33 -14.98
C ALA A 80 30.72 35.30 -16.41
N GLU A 81 30.25 34.32 -17.19
CA GLU A 81 29.66 34.54 -18.52
C GLU A 81 28.76 33.31 -18.77
N GLU A 82 27.44 33.49 -18.73
CA GLU A 82 26.61 33.81 -19.89
C GLU A 82 26.10 32.53 -20.56
N VAL A 83 25.00 31.97 -20.06
CA VAL A 83 23.65 32.18 -20.61
C VAL A 83 23.57 31.92 -22.13
N ALA A 84 23.75 30.68 -22.58
CA ALA A 84 23.45 30.31 -23.97
C ALA A 84 23.13 28.82 -24.18
N GLU A 85 22.44 28.13 -23.26
CA GLU A 85 21.98 26.75 -23.58
C GLU A 85 20.77 26.29 -22.77
N LYS A 86 19.84 27.22 -22.48
CA LYS A 86 18.55 26.90 -21.85
C LYS A 86 17.34 27.30 -22.71
N GLU A 87 17.56 27.65 -23.97
CA GLU A 87 16.49 28.15 -24.85
C GLU A 87 16.07 27.20 -25.97
N GLU A 88 16.84 26.18 -26.34
CA GLU A 88 16.52 25.39 -27.55
C GLU A 88 15.71 24.10 -27.34
N VAL A 89 15.53 23.60 -26.11
CA VAL A 89 14.62 22.44 -25.88
C VAL A 89 13.16 22.87 -25.64
N LYS A 90 12.89 24.18 -25.53
CA LYS A 90 11.54 24.70 -25.28
C LYS A 90 10.69 24.97 -26.53
N LYS A 91 11.26 24.82 -27.73
CA LYS A 91 10.54 25.17 -28.97
C LYS A 91 9.88 23.99 -29.70
N GLU A 92 10.16 22.75 -29.32
CA GLU A 92 9.53 21.57 -29.96
C GLU A 92 8.33 20.98 -29.19
N VAL A 93 8.00 21.51 -28.01
CA VAL A 93 6.83 21.06 -27.22
C VAL A 93 5.62 22.01 -27.35
N ALA A 94 5.78 23.14 -28.05
CA ALA A 94 4.74 24.18 -28.13
C ALA A 94 3.80 24.07 -29.35
N GLU A 95 4.04 23.17 -30.31
CA GLU A 95 3.19 23.03 -31.51
C GLU A 95 2.52 21.65 -31.63
N LYS A 96 2.07 21.10 -30.50
CA LYS A 96 1.03 20.05 -30.51
C LYS A 96 0.10 20.19 -29.32
N ALA A 97 -0.27 21.43 -29.02
CA ALA A 97 -1.19 21.79 -27.95
C ALA A 97 -2.42 22.52 -28.51
N GLU A 98 -2.95 22.12 -29.66
CA GLU A 98 -4.23 22.64 -30.13
C GLU A 98 -4.96 21.65 -31.03
N LYS A 99 -5.49 20.56 -30.44
CA LYS A 99 -6.83 20.01 -30.71
C LYS A 99 -7.14 18.83 -29.78
N ALA A 100 -7.53 19.10 -28.54
CA ALA A 100 -8.16 18.09 -27.68
C ALA A 100 -9.68 18.32 -27.69
N ALA A 101 -10.33 17.76 -28.72
CA ALA A 101 -11.76 17.45 -28.69
C ALA A 101 -11.99 16.31 -27.66
N PRO A 102 -13.19 16.17 -27.08
CA PRO A 102 -13.43 15.27 -25.96
C PRO A 102 -13.01 13.84 -26.31
N ALA A 103 -12.16 13.24 -25.46
CA ALA A 103 -11.74 11.86 -25.59
C ALA A 103 -13.00 10.97 -25.59
N ALA A 104 -13.23 10.31 -26.72
CA ALA A 104 -14.20 9.23 -26.80
C ALA A 104 -13.87 8.19 -25.73
N ALA A 105 -14.90 7.75 -25.00
CA ALA A 105 -14.81 6.69 -24.01
C ALA A 105 -14.41 5.37 -24.69
N GLY A 106 -13.10 5.16 -24.83
CA GLY A 106 -12.51 3.87 -25.15
C GLY A 106 -12.17 3.15 -23.86
N LYS A 107 -12.62 1.90 -23.72
CA LYS A 107 -12.25 1.06 -22.58
C LYS A 107 -10.75 0.78 -22.65
N THR A 108 -10.00 1.12 -21.61
CA THR A 108 -8.59 0.77 -21.46
C THR A 108 -8.47 -0.66 -20.95
N GLU A 109 -7.49 -1.41 -21.46
CA GLU A 109 -7.15 -2.70 -20.88
C GLU A 109 -6.52 -2.48 -19.50
N VAL A 110 -7.08 -3.14 -18.47
CA VAL A 110 -6.59 -3.06 -17.10
C VAL A 110 -5.82 -4.32 -16.77
N ALA A 111 -4.54 -4.19 -16.45
CA ALA A 111 -3.70 -5.33 -16.14
C ALA A 111 -4.07 -5.97 -14.79
N ASP A 112 -4.04 -7.30 -14.73
CA ASP A 112 -4.29 -8.06 -13.49
C ASP A 112 -3.23 -7.75 -12.41
N VAL A 113 -1.98 -7.60 -12.87
CA VAL A 113 -0.82 -7.23 -12.05
C VAL A 113 -0.15 -6.02 -12.70
N ILE A 114 0.05 -4.99 -11.90
CA ILE A 114 0.64 -3.71 -12.30
C ILE A 114 1.99 -3.60 -11.59
N ALA A 115 3.06 -3.47 -12.37
CA ALA A 115 4.34 -3.07 -11.82
C ALA A 115 4.25 -1.60 -11.39
N MET A 116 4.47 -1.31 -10.11
CA MET A 116 4.52 0.06 -9.58
C MET A 116 5.85 0.74 -9.96
N ASP A 117 6.24 0.61 -11.22
CA ASP A 117 7.38 1.27 -11.82
C ASP A 117 6.91 2.58 -12.45
N ASN A 118 7.69 3.63 -12.29
CA ASN A 118 7.36 4.93 -12.82
C ASN A 118 8.62 5.63 -13.31
N PRO A 119 8.68 6.06 -14.58
CA PRO A 119 9.88 6.63 -15.19
C PRO A 119 10.29 7.98 -14.60
N THR A 120 9.41 8.67 -13.85
CA THR A 120 9.79 9.90 -13.12
C THR A 120 10.82 9.64 -12.01
N TYR A 121 11.01 8.38 -11.62
CA TYR A 121 12.06 7.99 -10.69
C TYR A 121 13.36 7.74 -11.44
N ALA A 122 14.33 8.64 -11.25
CA ALA A 122 15.67 8.44 -11.80
C ALA A 122 16.32 7.13 -11.32
N LYS A 123 16.09 6.76 -10.06
CA LYS A 123 16.56 5.50 -9.45
C LYS A 123 15.59 5.01 -8.37
N HIS A 124 15.28 3.72 -8.39
CA HIS A 124 14.49 3.07 -7.34
C HIS A 124 15.36 2.63 -6.17
N LYS A 125 14.99 3.01 -4.94
CA LYS A 125 15.71 2.62 -3.71
C LYS A 125 15.35 1.22 -3.20
N LYS A 126 14.27 0.64 -3.74
CA LYS A 126 13.71 -0.66 -3.37
C LYS A 126 13.28 -1.38 -4.64
N THR A 127 13.05 -2.69 -4.56
CA THR A 127 12.48 -3.44 -5.67
C THR A 127 11.08 -2.96 -6.02
N ILE A 128 10.72 -3.05 -7.30
CA ILE A 128 9.41 -2.66 -7.79
C ILE A 128 8.34 -3.57 -7.19
N VAL A 129 7.30 -2.96 -6.62
CA VAL A 129 6.14 -3.67 -6.08
C VAL A 129 5.28 -4.15 -7.24
N GLN A 130 4.91 -5.43 -7.21
CA GLN A 130 3.95 -6.02 -8.14
C GLN A 130 2.56 -5.94 -7.51
N PHE A 131 1.78 -4.94 -7.91
CA PHE A 131 0.45 -4.71 -7.37
C PHE A 131 -0.59 -5.56 -8.08
N THR A 132 -1.31 -6.40 -7.33
CA THR A 132 -2.32 -7.30 -7.87
C THR A 132 -3.68 -6.60 -7.96
N HIS A 133 -3.84 -5.71 -8.95
CA HIS A 133 -5.06 -4.90 -9.13
C HIS A 133 -6.33 -5.78 -9.16
N LYS A 134 -6.31 -6.88 -9.92
CA LYS A 134 -7.46 -7.80 -10.00
C LYS A 134 -7.86 -8.39 -8.66
N LYS A 135 -6.90 -8.79 -7.82
CA LYS A 135 -7.21 -9.33 -6.49
C LYS A 135 -7.91 -8.32 -5.59
N HIS A 136 -7.48 -7.06 -5.64
CA HIS A 136 -8.07 -6.01 -4.84
C HIS A 136 -9.54 -5.77 -5.20
N ILE A 137 -9.90 -5.87 -6.49
CA ILE A 137 -11.26 -5.64 -6.94
C ILE A 137 -12.11 -6.93 -6.88
N GLU A 138 -11.62 -8.04 -7.40
CA GLU A 138 -12.42 -9.27 -7.54
C GLU A 138 -12.41 -10.16 -6.31
N GLU A 139 -11.28 -10.32 -5.63
CA GLU A 139 -11.18 -11.19 -4.45
C GLU A 139 -11.54 -10.41 -3.17
N TYR A 140 -10.95 -9.23 -3.00
CA TYR A 140 -11.12 -8.41 -1.79
C TYR A 140 -12.32 -7.46 -1.87
N LYS A 141 -13.00 -7.41 -3.02
CA LYS A 141 -14.25 -6.66 -3.23
C LYS A 141 -14.12 -5.17 -2.92
N LEU A 142 -12.95 -4.58 -3.17
CA LEU A 142 -12.76 -3.13 -3.01
C LEU A 142 -13.45 -2.38 -4.15
N SER A 143 -13.94 -1.18 -3.83
CA SER A 143 -14.46 -0.27 -4.84
C SER A 143 -13.31 0.48 -5.53
N CYS A 144 -13.54 0.95 -6.76
CA CYS A 144 -12.54 1.75 -7.50
C CYS A 144 -12.13 3.00 -6.70
N GLY A 145 -13.10 3.60 -6.00
CA GLY A 145 -12.94 4.80 -5.18
C GLY A 145 -12.09 4.61 -3.91
N GLU A 146 -11.83 3.37 -3.48
CA GLU A 146 -10.92 3.11 -2.34
C GLU A 146 -9.48 3.54 -2.65
N CYS A 147 -9.12 3.67 -3.93
CA CYS A 147 -7.79 4.11 -4.37
C CYS A 147 -7.86 5.31 -5.31
N HIS A 148 -8.81 5.34 -6.24
CA HIS A 148 -8.98 6.44 -7.17
C HIS A 148 -9.86 7.52 -6.53
N HIS A 149 -9.22 8.60 -6.12
CA HIS A 149 -9.88 9.74 -5.49
C HIS A 149 -9.70 11.00 -6.35
N ASP A 150 -10.49 12.03 -6.05
CA ASP A 150 -10.33 13.35 -6.62
C ASP A 150 -9.28 14.19 -5.85
N GLU A 151 -9.11 15.45 -6.24
CA GLU A 151 -8.15 16.38 -5.61
C GLU A 151 -8.47 16.69 -4.15
N LYS A 152 -9.70 16.45 -3.70
CA LYS A 152 -10.16 16.64 -2.32
C LYS A 152 -10.04 15.37 -1.49
N ALA A 153 -9.43 14.31 -2.05
CA ALA A 153 -9.37 12.98 -1.49
C ALA A 153 -10.75 12.32 -1.30
N GLU A 154 -11.75 12.74 -2.08
CA GLU A 154 -13.05 12.08 -2.13
C GLU A 154 -13.00 10.88 -3.09
N PRO A 155 -13.55 9.71 -2.70
CA PRO A 155 -13.60 8.54 -3.57
C PRO A 155 -14.34 8.83 -4.88
N LEU A 156 -13.77 8.42 -6.02
CA LEU A 156 -14.47 8.46 -7.30
C LEU A 156 -15.49 7.31 -7.36
N LYS A 157 -16.78 7.65 -7.33
CA LYS A 157 -17.89 6.69 -7.15
C LYS A 157 -18.37 6.04 -8.44
N ASP A 158 -18.14 6.68 -9.58
CA ASP A 158 -18.77 6.30 -10.86
C ASP A 158 -17.85 5.50 -11.79
N LEU A 159 -16.64 5.16 -11.33
CA LEU A 159 -15.65 4.40 -12.08
C LEU A 159 -16.08 2.95 -12.29
N LYS A 160 -15.87 2.48 -13.51
CA LYS A 160 -16.07 1.10 -13.95
C LYS A 160 -14.77 0.52 -14.51
N MET A 161 -14.71 -0.80 -14.56
CA MET A 161 -13.58 -1.49 -15.18
C MET A 161 -13.43 -1.08 -16.66
N GLY A 162 -12.21 -0.65 -16.99
CA GLY A 162 -11.84 -0.14 -18.30
C GLY A 162 -12.09 1.36 -18.48
N ASP A 163 -12.64 2.07 -17.50
CA ASP A 163 -12.67 3.53 -17.57
C ASP A 163 -11.24 4.09 -17.53
N ALA A 164 -11.00 5.16 -18.28
CA ALA A 164 -9.73 5.85 -18.25
C ALA A 164 -9.54 6.51 -16.88
N VAL A 165 -8.45 6.17 -16.20
CA VAL A 165 -8.06 6.74 -14.91
C VAL A 165 -6.63 7.26 -14.97
N GLN A 166 -6.35 8.29 -14.18
CA GLN A 166 -4.99 8.81 -14.03
C GLN A 166 -4.20 7.98 -13.03
N GLY A 167 -2.90 7.81 -13.28
CA GLY A 167 -1.98 7.24 -12.31
C GLY A 167 -1.67 8.24 -11.19
N CYS A 168 -1.30 7.75 -10.01
CA CYS A 168 -1.11 8.56 -8.81
C CYS A 168 -0.11 9.72 -9.01
N ILE A 169 0.96 9.49 -9.80
CA ILE A 169 2.01 10.48 -10.08
C ILE A 169 1.47 11.75 -10.78
N ALA A 170 0.29 11.68 -11.44
CA ALA A 170 -0.26 12.83 -12.15
C ALA A 170 -0.62 13.99 -11.20
N CYS A 171 -0.99 13.66 -9.95
CA CYS A 171 -1.35 14.64 -8.92
C CYS A 171 -0.38 14.61 -7.73
N HIS A 172 0.24 13.46 -7.46
CA HIS A 172 1.28 13.29 -6.44
C HIS A 172 2.65 13.33 -7.11
N ASP A 173 2.97 14.46 -7.73
CA ASP A 173 3.98 14.61 -8.78
C ASP A 173 5.44 14.56 -8.33
N LYS A 174 5.72 14.75 -7.04
CA LYS A 174 7.10 14.71 -6.54
C LYS A 174 7.55 13.26 -6.35
N PRO A 175 8.53 12.76 -7.13
CA PRO A 175 9.00 11.40 -6.97
C PRO A 175 9.74 11.23 -5.64
N GLY A 176 9.61 10.04 -5.06
CA GLY A 176 10.28 9.69 -3.81
C GLY A 176 9.51 10.10 -2.56
N LYS A 177 10.21 10.02 -1.41
CA LYS A 177 9.64 10.30 -0.08
C LYS A 177 9.89 11.76 0.28
N ALA A 178 8.90 12.40 0.89
CA ALA A 178 9.03 13.74 1.43
C ALA A 178 10.26 13.86 2.37
N PRO A 179 11.05 14.94 2.26
CA PRO A 179 12.11 15.28 3.19
C PRO A 179 11.60 15.35 4.64
N LYS A 180 12.51 15.23 5.61
CA LYS A 180 12.13 15.24 7.04
C LYS A 180 11.63 16.63 7.48
N GLU A 181 12.07 17.66 6.78
CA GLU A 181 11.81 19.08 7.01
C GLU A 181 10.36 19.43 6.66
N VAL A 182 9.79 18.74 5.66
CA VAL A 182 8.37 18.83 5.33
C VAL A 182 7.60 18.22 6.50
N LYS A 183 6.96 19.07 7.31
CA LYS A 183 6.16 18.63 8.46
C LYS A 183 4.70 18.48 8.10
N ASP A 184 4.20 19.37 7.24
CA ASP A 184 2.81 19.39 6.82
C ASP A 184 2.40 18.07 6.15
N LYS A 185 1.20 17.60 6.46
CA LYS A 185 0.71 16.32 5.95
C LYS A 185 0.23 16.42 4.52
N ALA A 186 -0.42 17.52 4.13
CA ALA A 186 -0.88 17.71 2.77
C ALA A 186 0.31 17.86 1.81
N GLU A 187 1.33 18.63 2.21
CA GLU A 187 2.56 18.77 1.46
C GLU A 187 3.30 17.43 1.33
N LYS A 188 3.36 16.60 2.40
CA LYS A 188 3.89 15.23 2.29
C LYS A 188 3.16 14.41 1.24
N LEU A 189 1.86 14.60 1.07
CA LEU A 189 1.08 13.85 0.09
C LEU A 189 1.37 14.30 -1.34
N THR A 190 1.95 15.48 -1.58
CA THR A 190 2.47 15.81 -2.93
C THR A 190 3.59 14.88 -3.39
N TYR A 191 4.22 14.14 -2.46
CA TYR A 191 5.23 13.14 -2.78
C TYR A 191 4.60 11.77 -3.06
N HIS A 192 4.87 11.23 -4.25
CA HIS A 192 4.30 9.98 -4.74
C HIS A 192 4.52 8.79 -3.79
N THR A 193 5.73 8.64 -3.22
CA THR A 193 6.01 7.54 -2.29
C THR A 193 5.20 7.68 -0.99
N ASN A 194 4.94 8.89 -0.52
CA ASN A 194 4.12 9.12 0.66
C ASN A 194 2.66 8.80 0.39
N ALA A 195 2.13 9.21 -0.77
CA ALA A 195 0.77 8.88 -1.20
C ALA A 195 0.56 7.36 -1.30
N LEU A 196 1.46 6.66 -2.00
CA LEU A 196 1.43 5.20 -2.11
C LEU A 196 1.51 4.51 -0.75
N HIS A 197 2.51 4.85 0.07
CA HIS A 197 2.66 4.24 1.38
C HIS A 197 1.46 4.49 2.27
N LYS A 198 0.88 5.69 2.23
CA LYS A 198 -0.33 5.99 3.00
C LYS A 198 -1.48 5.11 2.52
N ASN A 199 -1.77 5.09 1.23
CA ASN A 199 -2.91 4.34 0.68
C ASN A 199 -2.80 2.84 0.96
N CYS A 200 -1.68 2.23 0.59
CA CYS A 200 -1.51 0.78 0.69
C CYS A 200 -1.34 0.32 2.14
N ILE A 201 -0.44 0.96 2.90
CA ILE A 201 -0.05 0.47 4.23
C ILE A 201 -1.16 0.75 5.25
N ASP A 202 -1.84 1.90 5.17
CA ASP A 202 -2.92 2.20 6.12
C ASP A 202 -4.07 1.20 5.95
N CYS A 203 -4.48 0.92 4.71
CA CYS A 203 -5.54 -0.05 4.42
C CYS A 203 -5.15 -1.46 4.90
N HIS A 204 -3.93 -1.92 4.56
CA HIS A 204 -3.44 -3.23 5.01
C HIS A 204 -3.36 -3.34 6.55
N LYS A 205 -2.88 -2.29 7.23
CA LYS A 205 -2.84 -2.26 8.70
C LYS A 205 -4.25 -2.26 9.30
N ALA A 206 -5.17 -1.51 8.73
CA ALA A 206 -6.57 -1.48 9.17
C ALA A 206 -7.22 -2.86 9.02
N HIS A 207 -7.04 -3.51 7.87
CA HIS A 207 -7.51 -4.88 7.64
C HIS A 207 -6.91 -5.87 8.64
N ASN A 208 -5.58 -5.85 8.81
CA ASN A 208 -4.87 -6.72 9.74
C ASN A 208 -5.35 -6.53 11.18
N LYS A 209 -5.52 -5.28 11.62
CA LYS A 209 -6.02 -4.95 12.96
C LYS A 209 -7.46 -5.42 13.15
N LYS A 210 -8.34 -5.15 12.18
CA LYS A 210 -9.77 -5.51 12.24
C LYS A 210 -9.98 -7.02 12.29
N ASN A 211 -9.19 -7.78 11.54
CA ASN A 211 -9.34 -9.23 11.41
C ASN A 211 -8.34 -10.04 12.26
N ASN A 212 -7.59 -9.37 13.15
CA ASN A 212 -6.54 -9.97 13.97
C ASN A 212 -5.59 -10.89 13.18
N THR A 213 -5.11 -10.40 12.04
CA THR A 213 -4.29 -11.16 11.10
C THR A 213 -3.03 -10.37 10.71
N LYS A 214 -2.10 -11.04 10.03
CA LYS A 214 -0.90 -10.45 9.41
C LYS A 214 -0.84 -10.73 7.90
N ALA A 215 -1.97 -11.15 7.31
CA ALA A 215 -2.05 -11.56 5.92
C ALA A 215 -1.78 -10.42 4.93
N ALA A 216 -2.26 -9.20 5.21
CA ALA A 216 -2.02 -8.06 4.35
C ALA A 216 -0.59 -7.51 4.58
N PRO A 217 0.22 -7.28 3.52
CA PRO A 217 1.62 -6.89 3.69
C PRO A 217 1.72 -5.44 4.19
N ALA A 218 2.24 -5.25 5.41
CA ALA A 218 2.31 -3.94 6.06
C ALA A 218 3.73 -3.47 6.39
N SER A 219 4.74 -4.27 6.04
CA SER A 219 6.16 -3.96 6.25
C SER A 219 6.93 -3.88 4.93
N CYS A 220 8.07 -3.18 4.96
CA CYS A 220 8.86 -2.86 3.77
C CYS A 220 9.20 -4.09 2.92
N GLY A 221 9.66 -5.18 3.55
CA GLY A 221 10.10 -6.38 2.85
C GLY A 221 8.98 -7.29 2.35
N GLN A 222 7.76 -7.10 2.89
CA GLN A 222 6.59 -7.85 2.42
C GLN A 222 6.02 -7.26 1.13
N CYS A 223 6.18 -5.95 0.89
CA CYS A 223 5.81 -5.31 -0.37
C CYS A 223 6.98 -5.24 -1.35
N HIS A 224 8.15 -4.77 -0.90
CA HIS A 224 9.37 -4.69 -1.70
C HIS A 224 10.18 -5.99 -1.56
N VAL A 225 9.60 -7.07 -2.05
CA VAL A 225 10.23 -8.39 -2.02
C VAL A 225 11.50 -8.33 -2.88
N LYS A 226 12.64 -8.66 -2.26
CA LYS A 226 13.90 -8.82 -3.02
C LYS A 226 13.75 -10.08 -3.87
N LYS A 227 14.11 -10.00 -5.16
CA LYS A 227 14.29 -11.21 -5.96
C LYS A 227 15.34 -12.08 -5.23
N LYS A 228 14.99 -13.34 -4.99
CA LYS A 228 15.93 -14.36 -4.53
C LYS A 228 16.84 -14.76 -5.69
#